data_AF-A0A5D0TTL9-F1
#
_entry.id   AF-A0A5D0TTL9-F1
#
_cell.length_a   1.000
_cell.length_b   1.000
_cell.length_c   1.000
_cell.angle_alpha   90.00
_cell.angle_beta   90.00
_cell.angle_gamma   90.00
#
_symmetry.space_group_name_H-M   'P 1'
#
loop_
_entity.id
_entity.type
_entity.pdbx_description
1 polymer ?
#
loop_
_entity_poly.entity_id
_entity_poly.type
_entity_poly.pdbx_seq_one_letter_code
_entity_poly.pdbx_strand_id
1 'polypeptide(L)'
;MTDRADNALGQTYRFILDPGEDPLIRELLLDAEGKAADLVRMYRECFQAEPTPAHHALRRLRDAGHLIGPIITHNFDALPARVSLDEAFVRWYDQKIPPVPTPQQARALLVIGLHADRRAVQARARERGLKIFYVDPEGLIENGEFRSYPIEGARKGDIVVKSAAVPALTRLLRLLNLQENPPRPA
;
A
#
# COMPACT_ATOMS: atom_id res chain seq x y z
N MET A 1 -24.62 -5.39 -20.94
CA MET A 1 -24.09 -5.35 -19.57
C MET A 1 -22.62 -5.69 -19.63
N THR A 2 -21.75 -4.77 -19.27
CA THR A 2 -20.34 -5.06 -19.02
C THR A 2 -20.20 -5.24 -17.52
N ASP A 3 -20.41 -6.47 -17.06
CA ASP A 3 -20.18 -6.82 -15.67
C ASP A 3 -18.68 -6.73 -15.39
N ARG A 4 -18.31 -5.68 -14.65
CA ARG A 4 -16.97 -5.58 -14.07
C ARG A 4 -17.01 -6.33 -12.74
N ALA A 5 -16.40 -7.50 -12.72
CA ALA A 5 -16.07 -8.16 -11.46
C ALA A 5 -14.89 -7.40 -10.84
N ASP A 6 -15.17 -6.44 -9.97
CA ASP A 6 -14.14 -5.84 -9.13
C ASP A 6 -13.65 -6.86 -8.09
N ASN A 7 -12.38 -6.79 -7.72
CA ASN A 7 -11.71 -7.67 -6.75
C ASN A 7 -12.21 -7.50 -5.28
N ALA A 8 -13.43 -7.03 -5.06
CA ALA A 8 -14.06 -6.95 -3.75
C ALA A 8 -14.86 -8.23 -3.50
N LEU A 9 -14.46 -8.98 -2.47
CA LEU A 9 -15.18 -10.16 -1.98
C LEU A 9 -16.61 -9.77 -1.53
N GLY A 10 -17.59 -9.96 -2.42
CA GLY A 10 -19.00 -10.12 -2.06
C GLY A 10 -19.97 -8.98 -2.38
N GLN A 11 -19.56 -7.88 -3.00
CA GLN A 11 -20.50 -6.85 -3.48
C GLN A 11 -20.36 -6.64 -4.99
N THR A 12 -21.28 -7.23 -5.75
CA THR A 12 -21.52 -6.87 -7.14
C THR A 12 -22.26 -5.53 -7.18
N TYR A 13 -21.53 -4.45 -7.40
CA TYR A 13 -22.15 -3.17 -7.72
C TYR A 13 -22.56 -3.20 -9.19
N ARG A 14 -23.85 -3.07 -9.46
CA ARG A 14 -24.32 -2.81 -10.83
C ARG A 14 -23.78 -1.44 -11.23
N PHE A 15 -23.08 -1.35 -12.36
CA PHE A 15 -22.81 -0.05 -12.96
C PHE A 15 -24.15 0.53 -13.41
N ILE A 16 -24.54 1.63 -12.77
CA ILE A 16 -25.78 2.34 -13.03
C ILE A 16 -25.38 3.71 -13.59
N LEU A 17 -25.79 3.98 -14.83
CA LEU A 17 -25.72 5.31 -15.44
C LEU A 17 -27.15 5.63 -15.90
N ASP A 18 -28.01 5.86 -14.92
CA ASP A 18 -29.43 6.18 -15.13
C ASP A 18 -29.75 7.43 -14.30
N PRO A 19 -30.34 8.48 -14.87
CA PRO A 19 -30.63 9.73 -14.14
C PRO A 19 -31.52 9.58 -12.90
N GLY A 20 -32.30 8.51 -12.80
CA GLY A 20 -33.15 8.21 -11.64
C GLY A 20 -32.48 7.36 -10.56
N GLU A 21 -31.44 6.59 -10.91
CA GLU A 21 -30.75 5.65 -10.01
C GLU A 21 -29.30 6.07 -9.67
N ASP A 22 -28.64 6.88 -10.51
CA ASP A 22 -27.33 7.48 -10.24
C ASP A 22 -27.51 8.96 -9.83
N PRO A 23 -27.41 9.26 -8.51
CA PRO A 23 -27.63 10.60 -8.03
C PRO A 23 -26.44 11.53 -8.33
N LEU A 24 -25.30 11.06 -8.86
CA LEU A 24 -24.08 11.85 -8.99
C LEU A 24 -24.30 13.19 -9.71
N ILE A 25 -24.94 13.16 -10.90
CA ILE A 25 -25.19 14.38 -11.68
C ILE A 25 -26.18 15.30 -10.96
N ARG A 26 -27.21 14.72 -10.33
CA ARG A 26 -28.20 15.48 -9.55
C ARG A 26 -27.55 16.16 -8.34
N GLU A 27 -26.71 15.45 -7.60
CA GLU A 27 -25.97 15.97 -6.45
C GLU A 27 -25.01 17.08 -6.87
N LEU A 28 -24.28 16.91 -7.98
CA LEU A 28 -23.39 17.95 -8.53
C LEU A 28 -24.14 19.24 -8.91
N LEU A 29 -25.36 19.13 -9.44
CA LEU A 29 -26.13 20.28 -9.89
C LEU A 29 -26.91 20.98 -8.75
N LEU A 30 -27.36 20.22 -7.75
CA LEU A 30 -28.20 20.73 -6.65
C LEU A 30 -27.41 21.10 -5.39
N ASP A 31 -26.26 20.47 -5.15
CA ASP A 31 -25.35 20.72 -4.03
C ASP A 31 -23.89 20.52 -4.46
N ALA A 32 -23.43 21.42 -5.33
CA ALA A 32 -22.07 21.36 -5.88
C ALA A 32 -20.99 21.39 -4.79
N GLU A 33 -21.19 22.18 -3.73
CA GLU A 33 -20.21 22.35 -2.66
C GLU A 33 -20.10 21.09 -1.79
N GLY A 34 -21.23 20.56 -1.32
CA GLY A 34 -21.25 19.31 -0.56
C GLY A 34 -20.67 18.16 -1.35
N LYS A 35 -21.08 18.02 -2.62
CA LYS A 35 -20.57 16.96 -3.48
C LYS A 35 -19.08 17.12 -3.79
N ALA A 36 -18.59 18.34 -4.02
CA ALA A 36 -17.17 18.59 -4.19
C ALA A 36 -16.38 18.18 -2.94
N ALA A 37 -16.87 18.51 -1.73
CA ALA A 37 -16.25 18.11 -0.47
C ALA A 37 -16.15 16.59 -0.31
N ASP A 38 -17.16 15.84 -0.75
CA ASP A 38 -17.15 14.38 -0.76
C ASP A 38 -16.15 13.81 -1.77
N LEU A 39 -16.14 14.33 -3.00
CA LEU A 39 -15.23 13.88 -4.06
C LEU A 39 -13.76 14.09 -3.69
N VAL A 40 -13.44 15.16 -2.94
CA VAL A 40 -12.07 15.45 -2.52
C VAL A 40 -11.71 14.89 -1.14
N ARG A 41 -12.67 14.29 -0.40
CA ARG A 41 -12.48 13.83 0.98
C ARG A 41 -11.23 12.97 1.13
N MET A 42 -11.08 11.95 0.28
CA MET A 42 -9.93 11.04 0.31
C MET A 42 -8.59 11.77 0.18
N TYR A 43 -8.49 12.75 -0.73
CA TYR A 43 -7.28 13.54 -0.90
C TYR A 43 -7.01 14.42 0.32
N ARG A 44 -8.06 15.05 0.87
CA ARG A 44 -7.95 15.84 2.11
C ARG A 44 -7.40 15.01 3.26
N GLU A 45 -7.95 13.81 3.49
CA GLU A 45 -7.45 12.90 4.53
C GLU A 45 -5.97 12.55 4.30
N CYS A 46 -5.57 12.27 3.05
CA CYS A 46 -4.17 12.02 2.73
C CYS A 46 -3.26 13.23 2.99
N PHE A 47 -3.71 14.45 2.66
CA PHE A 47 -2.95 15.67 2.96
C PHE A 47 -2.75 15.85 4.47
N GLN A 48 -3.79 15.57 5.27
CA GLN A 48 -3.78 15.74 6.72
C GLN A 48 -3.11 14.58 7.48
N ALA A 49 -2.94 13.42 6.85
CA ALA A 49 -2.35 12.26 7.49
C ALA A 49 -0.87 12.46 7.84
N GLU A 50 -0.47 11.96 8.99
CA GLU A 50 0.93 11.95 9.43
C GLU A 50 1.59 10.59 9.18
N PRO A 51 2.92 10.55 8.92
CA PRO A 51 3.65 9.30 8.81
C PRO A 51 3.48 8.43 10.05
N THR A 52 2.97 7.22 9.83
CA THR A 52 2.83 6.22 10.91
C THR A 52 4.19 5.70 11.40
N PRO A 53 4.26 5.03 12.56
CA PRO A 53 5.49 4.38 13.04
C PRO A 53 6.12 3.40 12.04
N ALA A 54 5.33 2.82 11.13
CA ALA A 54 5.86 1.99 10.05
C ALA A 54 6.74 2.79 9.08
N HIS A 55 6.34 4.01 8.72
CA HIS A 55 7.13 4.88 7.84
C HIS A 55 8.47 5.27 8.49
N HIS A 56 8.44 5.64 9.78
CA HIS A 56 9.65 5.92 10.53
C HIS A 56 10.56 4.68 10.66
N ALA A 57 9.97 3.48 10.81
CA ALA A 57 10.75 2.25 10.82
C ALA A 57 11.44 1.98 9.47
N LEU A 58 10.75 2.21 8.35
CA LEU A 58 11.36 2.13 7.01
C LEU A 58 12.48 3.15 6.83
N ARG A 59 12.33 4.37 7.37
CA ARG A 59 13.39 5.38 7.38
C ARG A 59 14.63 4.89 8.12
N ARG A 60 14.46 4.32 9.31
CA ARG A 60 15.59 3.77 10.10
C ARG A 60 16.29 2.62 9.38
N LEU A 61 15.54 1.75 8.71
CA LEU A 61 16.13 0.69 7.88
C LEU A 61 16.98 1.28 6.75
N ARG A 62 16.58 2.42 6.17
CA ARG A 62 17.35 3.12 5.13
C ARG A 62 18.61 3.74 5.70
N ASP A 63 18.50 4.47 6.79
CA ASP A 63 19.63 5.13 7.45
C ASP A 63 20.69 4.09 7.89
N ALA A 64 20.26 2.89 8.29
CA ALA A 64 21.13 1.77 8.63
C ALA A 64 21.61 0.94 7.41
N GLY A 65 21.24 1.31 6.18
CA GLY A 65 21.67 0.63 4.96
C GLY A 65 20.99 -0.72 4.67
N HIS A 66 19.93 -1.07 5.41
CA HIS A 66 19.15 -2.30 5.19
C HIS A 66 18.04 -2.15 4.16
N LEU A 67 17.51 -0.93 3.98
CA LEU A 67 16.55 -0.60 2.93
C LEU A 67 17.28 0.19 1.84
N ILE A 68 17.29 -0.35 0.63
CA ILE A 68 17.93 0.29 -0.53
C ILE A 68 16.92 0.50 -1.66
N GLY A 69 17.09 1.59 -2.39
CA GLY A 69 16.18 2.00 -3.45
C GLY A 69 14.90 2.68 -2.95
N PRO A 70 14.01 3.05 -3.88
CA PRO A 70 12.78 3.75 -3.55
C PRO A 70 11.71 2.82 -2.95
N ILE A 71 10.76 3.42 -2.23
CA ILE A 71 9.50 2.77 -1.90
C ILE A 71 8.67 2.66 -3.18
N ILE A 72 8.45 1.44 -3.65
CA ILE A 72 7.58 1.18 -4.79
C ILE A 72 6.14 1.20 -4.29
N THR A 73 5.36 2.21 -4.69
CA THR A 73 4.06 2.48 -4.08
C THR A 73 2.95 2.66 -5.11
N HIS A 74 1.75 2.25 -4.71
CA HIS A 74 0.50 2.54 -5.40
C HIS A 74 -0.36 3.55 -4.62
N ASN A 75 0.08 3.93 -3.43
CA ASN A 75 -0.60 4.91 -2.60
C ASN A 75 -0.39 6.32 -3.17
N PHE A 76 -1.32 7.21 -2.86
CA PHE A 76 -1.31 8.63 -3.25
C PHE A 76 -1.17 9.55 -2.03
N ASP A 77 -0.79 8.98 -0.88
CA ASP A 77 -0.68 9.68 0.40
C ASP A 77 0.66 10.42 0.60
N ALA A 78 1.69 10.03 -0.17
CA ALA A 78 3.06 10.53 -0.11
C ALA A 78 3.68 10.48 1.32
N LEU A 79 3.17 9.61 2.20
CA LEU A 79 3.67 9.48 3.57
C LEU A 79 5.13 9.02 3.64
N PRO A 80 5.63 8.12 2.76
CA PRO A 80 7.05 7.81 2.70
C PRO A 80 7.92 9.04 2.40
N ALA A 81 7.53 9.91 1.46
CA ALA A 81 8.29 11.11 1.13
C ALA A 81 8.41 12.07 2.32
N ARG A 82 7.39 12.16 3.17
CA ARG A 82 7.41 13.01 4.39
C ARG A 82 8.45 12.57 5.42
N VAL A 83 8.90 11.32 5.38
CA VAL A 83 10.04 10.83 6.19
C VAL A 83 11.32 10.70 5.35
N SER A 84 11.41 11.44 4.24
CA SER A 84 12.55 11.50 3.30
C SER A 84 12.91 10.15 2.67
N LEU A 85 11.90 9.36 2.30
CA LEU A 85 12.07 8.16 1.50
C LEU A 85 11.73 8.48 0.04
N ASP A 86 12.60 8.11 -0.90
CA ASP A 86 12.27 8.20 -2.32
C ASP A 86 11.10 7.28 -2.67
N GLU A 87 10.26 7.70 -3.60
CA GLU A 87 9.10 6.94 -4.05
C GLU A 87 9.17 6.63 -5.55
N ALA A 88 8.69 5.44 -5.93
CA ALA A 88 8.51 5.02 -7.31
C ALA A 88 7.03 4.63 -7.51
N PHE A 89 6.26 5.50 -8.15
CA PHE A 89 4.83 5.32 -8.34
C PHE A 89 4.53 4.32 -9.47
N VAL A 90 3.73 3.30 -9.14
CA VAL A 90 3.29 2.27 -10.10
C VAL A 90 1.82 2.38 -10.51
N ARG A 91 1.11 3.40 -10.01
CA ARG A 91 -0.30 3.68 -10.36
C ARG A 91 -0.40 4.42 -11.68
N TRP A 92 -0.77 3.70 -12.74
CA TRP A 92 -0.97 4.29 -14.07
C TRP A 92 -2.33 3.80 -14.60
N TYR A 93 -3.21 4.73 -15.00
CA TYR A 93 -4.51 4.40 -15.56
C TYR A 93 -4.33 3.67 -16.90
N ASP A 94 -4.99 2.52 -17.05
CA ASP A 94 -5.04 1.68 -18.25
C ASP A 94 -3.68 1.27 -18.86
N GLN A 95 -2.62 1.28 -18.06
CA GLN A 95 -1.28 0.93 -18.53
C GLN A 95 -0.65 -0.22 -17.73
N LYS A 96 0.23 -0.95 -18.40
CA LYS A 96 1.07 -1.97 -17.78
C LYS A 96 1.93 -1.32 -16.68
N ILE A 97 2.02 -1.97 -15.53
CA ILE A 97 2.89 -1.50 -14.43
C ILE A 97 4.30 -1.25 -14.98
N PRO A 98 4.84 -0.03 -14.86
CA PRO A 98 6.13 0.30 -15.46
C PRO A 98 7.28 -0.49 -14.80
N PRO A 99 8.43 -0.64 -15.47
CA PRO A 99 9.70 -0.98 -14.84
C PRO A 99 9.95 -0.07 -13.62
N VAL A 100 10.34 -0.65 -12.50
CA VAL A 100 10.70 0.10 -11.28
C VAL A 100 12.18 -0.08 -10.99
N PRO A 101 12.86 0.92 -10.42
CA PRO A 101 14.25 0.78 -10.04
C PRO A 101 14.43 -0.37 -9.06
N THR A 102 15.35 -1.28 -9.36
CA THR A 102 15.77 -2.32 -8.44
C THR A 102 17.29 -2.27 -8.35
N PRO A 103 17.85 -1.76 -7.24
CA PRO A 103 19.30 -1.65 -7.07
C PRO A 103 20.00 -3.00 -7.27
N GLN A 104 21.21 -3.00 -7.84
CA GLN A 104 21.95 -4.24 -8.11
C GLN A 104 22.29 -5.00 -6.82
N GLN A 105 22.48 -4.28 -5.72
CA GLN A 105 22.81 -4.83 -4.41
C GLN A 105 21.59 -5.42 -3.68
N ALA A 106 20.39 -5.29 -4.24
CA ALA A 106 19.16 -5.74 -3.59
C ALA A 106 19.12 -7.26 -3.54
N ARG A 107 18.92 -7.81 -2.34
CA ARG A 107 18.84 -9.27 -2.09
C ARG A 107 17.41 -9.75 -1.88
N ALA A 108 16.50 -8.83 -1.59
CA ALA A 108 15.12 -9.14 -1.27
C ALA A 108 14.18 -7.99 -1.66
N LEU A 109 12.91 -8.32 -1.86
CA LEU A 109 11.79 -7.40 -1.96
C LEU A 109 10.89 -7.60 -0.73
N LEU A 110 10.66 -6.52 0.02
CA LEU A 110 9.69 -6.49 1.12
C LEU A 110 8.38 -5.86 0.60
N VAL A 111 7.30 -6.63 0.65
CA VAL A 111 5.95 -6.22 0.22
C VAL A 111 5.10 -6.03 1.47
N ILE A 112 4.48 -4.86 1.65
CA ILE A 112 3.71 -4.51 2.85
C ILE A 112 2.29 -4.12 2.43
N GLY A 113 1.27 -4.77 3.00
CA GLY A 113 -0.15 -4.39 2.86
C GLY A 113 -0.62 -4.26 1.42
N LEU A 114 -0.33 -5.25 0.58
CA LEU A 114 -0.61 -5.18 -0.86
C LEU A 114 -1.75 -6.10 -1.24
N HIS A 115 -2.91 -5.49 -1.50
CA HIS A 115 -4.10 -6.18 -2.01
C HIS A 115 -4.33 -5.96 -3.50
N ALA A 116 -3.88 -4.82 -4.03
CA ALA A 116 -4.03 -4.52 -5.44
C ALA A 116 -3.06 -5.37 -6.27
N ASP A 117 -3.50 -5.88 -7.43
CA ASP A 117 -2.66 -6.74 -8.28
C ASP A 117 -1.41 -6.02 -8.78
N ARG A 118 -0.26 -6.24 -8.13
CA ARG A 118 1.04 -5.73 -8.60
C ARG A 118 2.01 -6.84 -8.98
N ARG A 119 1.48 -8.01 -9.36
CA ARG A 119 2.22 -9.25 -9.67
C ARG A 119 3.42 -9.04 -10.59
N ALA A 120 3.37 -8.06 -11.48
CA ALA A 120 4.47 -7.72 -12.37
C ALA A 120 5.73 -7.22 -11.63
N VAL A 121 5.61 -6.49 -10.51
CA VAL A 121 6.76 -6.05 -9.69
C VAL A 121 7.41 -7.26 -9.03
N GLN A 122 6.61 -8.13 -8.40
CA GLN A 122 7.14 -9.33 -7.77
C GLN A 122 7.72 -10.31 -8.80
N ALA A 123 7.10 -10.46 -9.97
CA ALA A 123 7.62 -11.29 -11.06
C ALA A 123 9.03 -10.84 -11.47
N ARG A 124 9.21 -9.54 -11.75
CA ARG A 124 10.51 -8.96 -12.10
C ARG A 124 11.56 -9.08 -10.98
N ALA A 125 11.14 -8.97 -9.72
CA ALA A 125 12.03 -9.22 -8.59
C ALA A 125 12.51 -10.68 -8.55
N ARG A 126 11.61 -11.65 -8.79
CA ARG A 126 11.97 -13.08 -8.86
C ARG A 126 12.87 -13.40 -10.05
N GLU A 127 12.62 -12.82 -11.22
CA GLU A 127 13.48 -12.96 -12.42
C GLU A 127 14.92 -12.52 -12.14
N ARG A 128 15.09 -11.56 -11.22
CA ARG A 128 16.40 -11.10 -10.73
C ARG A 128 16.96 -11.90 -9.55
N GLY A 129 16.28 -12.96 -9.13
CA GLY A 129 16.71 -13.84 -8.03
C GLY A 129 16.49 -13.26 -6.63
N LEU A 130 15.68 -12.20 -6.46
CA LEU A 130 15.40 -11.63 -5.14
C LEU A 130 14.45 -12.55 -4.37
N LYS A 131 14.69 -12.69 -3.06
CA LYS A 131 13.73 -13.30 -2.13
C LYS A 131 12.57 -12.34 -1.89
N ILE A 132 11.34 -12.84 -1.79
CA ILE A 132 10.17 -12.00 -1.53
C ILE A 132 9.63 -12.29 -0.13
N PHE A 133 9.42 -11.21 0.62
CA PHE A 133 8.83 -11.24 1.95
C PHE A 133 7.55 -10.40 1.92
N TYR A 134 6.44 -10.95 2.40
CA TYR A 134 5.19 -10.24 2.60
C TYR A 134 5.00 -9.95 4.08
N VAL A 135 4.52 -8.75 4.38
CA VAL A 135 4.00 -8.35 5.69
C VAL A 135 2.57 -7.90 5.46
N ASP A 136 1.64 -8.75 5.85
CA ASP A 136 0.23 -8.56 5.54
C ASP A 136 -0.62 -9.33 6.57
N PRO A 137 -1.69 -8.75 7.12
CA PRO A 137 -2.56 -9.47 8.06
C PRO A 137 -3.39 -10.60 7.40
N GLU A 138 -3.42 -10.71 6.07
CA GLU A 138 -4.25 -11.63 5.27
C GLU A 138 -5.75 -11.45 5.52
N GLY A 139 -6.15 -10.27 5.97
CA GLY A 139 -7.53 -9.88 6.16
C GLY A 139 -7.65 -8.45 6.65
N LEU A 140 -8.86 -7.93 6.57
CA LEU A 140 -9.19 -6.60 7.06
C LEU A 140 -10.47 -6.68 7.88
N ILE A 141 -10.64 -5.73 8.80
CA ILE A 141 -11.90 -5.58 9.53
C ILE A 141 -12.86 -4.79 8.65
N GLU A 142 -13.94 -5.42 8.22
CA GLU A 142 -15.03 -4.80 7.48
C GLU A 142 -16.30 -4.92 8.32
N ASN A 143 -16.96 -3.79 8.64
CA ASN A 143 -18.17 -3.75 9.45
C ASN A 143 -18.05 -4.48 10.82
N GLY A 144 -16.86 -4.45 11.43
CA GLY A 144 -16.57 -5.11 12.70
C GLY A 144 -16.21 -6.59 12.59
N GLU A 145 -16.24 -7.18 11.40
CA GLU A 145 -15.90 -8.58 11.15
C GLU A 145 -14.58 -8.71 10.38
N PHE A 146 -13.76 -9.69 10.75
CA PHE A 146 -12.54 -9.98 10.01
C PHE A 146 -12.86 -10.75 8.73
N ARG A 147 -12.52 -10.16 7.60
CA ARG A 147 -12.63 -10.79 6.29
C ARG A 147 -11.26 -11.12 5.76
N SER A 148 -11.00 -12.40 5.58
CA SER A 148 -9.75 -12.88 5.02
C SER A 148 -9.71 -12.69 3.51
N TYR A 149 -8.51 -12.47 2.98
CA TYR A 149 -8.26 -12.47 1.54
C TYR A 149 -6.94 -13.19 1.25
N PRO A 150 -6.80 -13.81 0.06
CA PRO A 150 -5.53 -14.36 -0.37
C PRO A 150 -4.55 -13.25 -0.75
N ILE A 151 -3.26 -13.43 -0.45
CA ILE A 151 -2.19 -12.61 -1.04
C ILE A 151 -1.97 -13.06 -2.49
N GLU A 152 -2.68 -12.44 -3.44
CA GLU A 152 -2.71 -12.88 -4.85
C GLU A 152 -1.32 -13.01 -5.51
N GLY A 153 -0.36 -12.19 -5.07
CA GLY A 153 1.00 -12.17 -5.59
C GLY A 153 1.95 -13.20 -5.00
N ALA A 154 1.59 -13.82 -3.87
CA ALA A 154 2.43 -14.80 -3.20
C ALA A 154 2.54 -16.10 -4.04
N ARG A 155 3.74 -16.67 -4.05
CA ARG A 155 4.09 -17.89 -4.76
C ARG A 155 4.87 -18.84 -3.83
N LYS A 156 4.95 -20.11 -4.22
CA LYS A 156 5.75 -21.11 -3.51
C LYS A 156 7.19 -20.62 -3.36
N GLY A 157 7.70 -20.62 -2.13
CA GLY A 157 9.06 -20.16 -1.80
C GLY A 157 9.15 -18.71 -1.30
N ASP A 158 8.10 -17.91 -1.45
CA ASP A 158 8.01 -16.62 -0.77
C ASP A 158 7.72 -16.82 0.73
N ILE A 159 8.05 -15.81 1.53
CA ILE A 159 7.81 -15.82 2.97
C ILE A 159 6.70 -14.83 3.29
N VAL A 160 5.67 -15.28 4.02
CA VAL A 160 4.55 -14.43 4.47
C VAL A 160 4.60 -14.29 5.99
N VAL A 161 4.66 -13.05 6.46
CA VAL A 161 4.55 -12.67 7.86
C VAL A 161 3.14 -12.13 8.08
N LYS A 162 2.28 -12.96 8.70
CA LYS A 162 0.91 -12.59 9.04
C LYS A 162 0.88 -11.54 10.15
N SER A 163 0.95 -10.27 9.79
CA SER A 163 1.06 -9.17 10.76
C SER A 163 0.77 -7.83 10.11
N ALA A 164 0.26 -6.89 10.91
CA ALA A 164 0.21 -5.49 10.51
C ALA A 164 1.63 -4.90 10.35
N ALA A 165 1.76 -3.88 9.52
CA ALA A 165 3.06 -3.27 9.18
C ALA A 165 3.84 -2.79 10.41
N VAL A 166 3.17 -2.08 11.35
CA VAL A 166 3.81 -1.50 12.54
C VAL A 166 4.46 -2.57 13.43
N PRO A 167 3.75 -3.59 13.94
CA PRO A 167 4.36 -4.61 14.80
C PRO A 167 5.44 -5.42 14.07
N ALA A 168 5.27 -5.72 12.79
CA ALA A 168 6.27 -6.45 12.00
C ALA A 168 7.57 -5.66 11.83
N LEU A 169 7.49 -4.39 11.43
CA LEU A 169 8.66 -3.54 11.25
C LEU A 169 9.34 -3.22 12.58
N THR A 170 8.57 -3.00 13.65
CA THR A 170 9.12 -2.81 15.00
C THR A 170 9.91 -4.04 15.45
N ARG A 171 9.39 -5.24 15.19
CA ARG A 171 10.10 -6.49 15.47
C ARG A 171 11.36 -6.62 14.62
N LEU A 172 11.29 -6.26 13.34
CA LEU A 172 12.45 -6.29 12.44
C LEU A 172 13.57 -5.36 12.93
N LEU A 173 13.26 -4.12 13.32
CA LEU A 173 14.24 -3.21 13.90
C LEU A 173 14.91 -3.80 15.14
N ARG A 174 14.14 -4.47 16.01
CA ARG A 174 14.70 -5.14 17.19
C ARG A 174 15.68 -6.25 16.82
N LEU A 175 15.31 -7.11 15.86
CA LEU A 175 16.17 -8.21 15.40
C LEU A 175 17.47 -7.71 14.75
N LEU A 176 17.45 -6.50 14.18
CA LEU A 176 18.61 -5.85 13.59
C LEU A 176 19.38 -4.96 14.58
N ASN A 177 18.98 -4.91 15.86
CA ASN A 177 19.55 -4.02 16.88
C ASN A 177 19.48 -2.53 16.51
N LEU A 178 18.42 -2.13 15.82
CA LEU A 178 18.17 -0.75 15.37
C LEU A 178 17.11 -0.05 16.22
N GLN A 179 16.91 -0.44 17.48
CA GLN A 179 15.99 0.27 18.39
C GLN A 179 16.58 1.61 18.84
N GLU A 180 15.74 2.55 19.28
CA GLU A 180 16.27 3.76 19.90
C GLU A 180 16.92 3.36 21.21
N ASN A 181 18.16 3.81 21.43
CA ASN A 181 18.59 3.96 22.80
C ASN A 181 17.68 5.05 23.39
N PRO A 182 17.04 4.82 24.56
CA PRO A 182 16.40 5.92 25.25
C PRO A 182 17.42 7.06 25.41
N PRO A 183 17.00 8.33 25.33
CA PRO A 183 17.91 9.44 25.58
C PRO A 183 18.62 9.16 26.91
N ARG A 184 19.97 9.22 26.92
CA ARG A 184 20.71 9.14 28.18
C ARG A 184 20.17 10.24 29.09
N PRO A 185 19.82 9.95 30.34
CA PRO A 185 19.55 11.01 31.29
C PRO A 185 20.78 11.93 31.32
N ALA A 186 20.53 13.24 31.23
CA ALA A 186 21.53 14.27 31.34
C ALA A 186 22.26 14.20 32.70
#